data_AF-A0A0S8EU09-F1
#
_entry.id   AF-A0A0S8EU09-F1
#
_cell.length_a   1.000
_cell.length_b   1.000
_cell.length_c   1.000
_cell.angle_alpha   90.00
_cell.angle_beta   90.00
_cell.angle_gamma   90.00
#
_symmetry.space_group_name_H-M   'P 1'
#
loop_
_entity.id
_entity.type
_entity.pdbx_description
1 polymer ?
#
loop_
_entity_poly.entity_id
_entity_poly.type
_entity_poly.pdbx_seq_one_letter_code
_entity_poly.pdbx_strand_id
1 'polypeptide(L)' 'MRLFHLQDIGPHYATTLRRWRERFFENIDAVRELGYPESFVRMWEFYLCYCEGGFLERQIGNVQMLLAKPLNRRSSLGYA' A
#
# COMPACT_ATOMS: atom_id res chain seq x y z
N MET A 1 8.09 -24.51 7.81
CA MET A 1 8.39 -23.27 7.03
C MET A 1 9.12 -22.32 7.96
N ARG A 2 10.07 -21.54 7.45
CA ARG A 2 10.83 -20.53 8.22
C ARG A 2 10.76 -19.18 7.52
N LEU A 3 10.58 -18.09 8.29
CA LEU A 3 10.73 -16.72 7.78
C LEU A 3 12.21 -16.44 7.50
N PHE A 4 12.50 -16.11 6.26
CA PHE A 4 13.84 -16.01 5.70
C PHE A 4 14.30 -14.56 5.49
N HIS A 5 13.36 -13.65 5.21
CA HIS A 5 13.55 -12.21 5.14
C HIS A 5 12.21 -11.51 5.37
N LEU A 6 12.24 -10.34 6.00
CA LEU A 6 11.08 -9.49 6.25
C LEU A 6 11.46 -8.04 5.96
N GLN A 7 10.83 -7.43 4.95
CA GLN A 7 11.06 -6.02 4.65
C GLN A 7 9.80 -5.22 4.98
N ASP A 8 9.92 -4.19 5.81
CA ASP A 8 8.86 -3.19 5.99
C ASP A 8 8.88 -2.21 4.82
N ILE A 9 7.79 -2.21 4.05
CA ILE A 9 7.56 -1.31 2.93
C ILE A 9 6.42 -0.32 3.19
N GLY A 10 5.91 -0.25 4.43
CA GLY A 10 4.85 0.67 4.86
C GLY A 10 5.11 2.13 4.48
N PRO A 11 6.32 2.70 4.72
CA PRO A 11 6.64 4.07 4.33
C PRO A 11 6.51 4.34 2.82
N HIS A 12 6.80 3.34 1.98
CA HIS A 12 6.61 3.46 0.53
C HIS A 12 5.13 3.45 0.14
N TYR A 13 4.29 2.80 0.94
CA TYR A 13 2.86 2.69 0.67
C TYR A 13 2.12 4.01 0.90
N ALA A 14 2.54 4.81 1.89
CA ALA A 14 2.05 6.19 2.04
C ALA A 14 2.26 7.02 0.76
N THR A 15 3.48 6.98 0.20
CA THR A 15 3.79 7.67 -1.07
C THR A 15 2.95 7.14 -2.23
N THR A 16 2.67 5.84 -2.24
CA THR A 16 1.84 5.21 -3.28
C THR A 16 0.40 5.71 -3.22
N LEU A 17 -0.22 5.72 -2.03
CA LEU A 17 -1.59 6.20 -1.81
C LEU A 17 -1.76 7.67 -2.17
N ARG A 18 -0.78 8.51 -1.80
CA ARG A 18 -0.75 9.92 -2.21
C ARG A 18 -0.80 10.08 -3.73
N ARG A 19 0.07 9.36 -4.45
CA ARG A 19 0.12 9.40 -5.92
C ARG A 19 -1.15 8.85 -6.57
N TRP A 20 -1.78 7.86 -5.97
CA TRP A 20 -3.07 7.36 -6.43
C TRP A 20 -4.18 8.40 -6.25
N ARG A 21 -4.21 9.10 -5.11
CA ARG A 21 -5.17 10.19 -4.87
C ARG A 21 -4.99 11.33 -5.87
N GLU A 22 -3.74 11.77 -6.09
CA GLU A 22 -3.42 12.79 -7.09
C GLU A 22 -3.95 12.40 -8.47
N ARG A 23 -3.59 11.20 -8.95
CA ARG A 23 -4.05 10.69 -10.26
C ARG A 23 -5.56 10.50 -10.35
N PHE A 24 -6.20 10.09 -9.26
CA PHE A 24 -7.66 9.93 -9.21
C PHE A 24 -8.36 11.26 -9.48
N PHE A 25 -7.90 12.35 -8.84
CA PHE A 25 -8.46 13.68 -9.05
C PHE A 25 -8.03 14.33 -10.37
N GLU A 26 -6.82 14.06 -10.86
CA GLU A 26 -6.40 14.46 -12.21
C GLU A 26 -7.30 13.86 -13.30
N ASN A 27 -7.94 12.72 -13.03
CA ASN A 27 -8.83 12.02 -13.97
C ASN A 27 -10.29 12.00 -13.51
N ILE A 28 -10.70 12.96 -12.67
CA ILE A 28 -12.01 12.91 -12.01
C ILE A 28 -13.18 12.91 -12.98
N ASP A 29 -13.05 13.59 -14.12
CA ASP A 29 -14.11 13.64 -15.14
C ASP A 29 -14.33 12.26 -15.77
N ALA A 30 -13.25 11.55 -16.10
CA ALA A 30 -13.34 10.16 -16.58
C ALA A 30 -13.95 9.23 -15.51
N VAL A 31 -13.66 9.45 -14.22
CA VAL A 31 -14.28 8.70 -13.12
C VAL A 31 -15.79 8.97 -13.03
N ARG A 32 -16.21 10.23 -13.21
CA ARG A 32 -17.63 10.63 -13.20
C ARG A 32 -18.38 10.05 -14.40
N GLU A 33 -17.75 9.99 -15.57
CA GLU A 33 -18.31 9.37 -16.77
C GLU A 33 -18.63 7.89 -16.61
N LEU A 34 -17.99 7.19 -15.65
CA LEU A 34 -18.33 5.80 -15.31
C LEU A 34 -19.70 5.66 -14.64
N GLY A 35 -20.37 6.77 -14.28
CA GLY A 35 -21.73 6.77 -13.74
C GLY A 35 -21.82 6.47 -12.25
N TYR A 36 -20.70 6.56 -11.51
CA TYR A 36 -20.71 6.42 -10.06
C TYR A 36 -21.31 7.66 -9.37
N PRO A 37 -22.03 7.51 -8.25
CA PRO A 37 -22.55 8.65 -7.51
C PRO A 37 -21.41 9.47 -6.89
N GLU A 38 -21.62 10.77 -6.63
CA GLU A 38 -20.61 11.61 -5.97
C GLU A 38 -20.21 11.10 -4.56
N SER A 39 -21.05 10.28 -3.92
CA SER A 39 -20.68 9.59 -2.67
C SER A 39 -19.50 8.63 -2.85
N PHE A 40 -19.36 8.01 -4.03
CA PHE A 40 -18.23 7.16 -4.37
C PHE A 40 -16.94 7.98 -4.40
N VAL A 41 -16.94 9.13 -5.07
CA VAL A 41 -15.78 10.03 -5.16
C VAL A 41 -15.30 10.45 -3.77
N ARG A 42 -16.21 10.92 -2.92
CA ARG A 42 -15.88 11.33 -1.54
C ARG A 42 -15.35 10.18 -0.70
N MET A 43 -15.94 8.99 -0.85
CA MET A 43 -15.46 7.80 -0.14
C MET A 43 -14.06 7.41 -0.61
N TRP A 44 -13.76 7.50 -1.91
CA TRP A 44 -12.42 7.19 -2.42
C TRP A 44 -11.37 8.20 -1.99
N GLU A 45 -11.72 9.48 -1.98
CA GLU A 45 -10.86 10.51 -1.40
C GLU A 45 -10.54 10.22 0.06
N PHE A 46 -11.57 9.95 0.87
CA PHE A 46 -11.43 9.60 2.27
C PHE A 46 -10.56 8.35 2.44
N TYR A 47 -10.84 7.28 1.70
CA TYR A 47 -10.09 6.03 1.78
C TYR A 47 -8.60 6.25 1.50
N LEU A 48 -8.26 6.94 0.41
CA LEU A 48 -6.88 7.14 0.00
C LEU A 48 -6.12 8.02 1.01
N CYS A 49 -6.72 9.11 1.50
CA CYS A 49 -6.05 10.01 2.45
C CYS A 49 -5.97 9.41 3.87
N TYR A 50 -7.01 8.69 4.31
CA TYR A 50 -7.03 8.02 5.61
C TYR A 50 -5.96 6.92 5.66
N CYS A 51 -5.88 6.08 4.62
CA CYS A 51 -4.84 5.06 4.56
C CYS A 51 -3.43 5.66 4.42
N GLU A 52 -3.26 6.75 3.67
CA GLU A 52 -1.98 7.47 3.61
C GLU A 52 -1.52 7.87 5.01
N GLY A 53 -2.41 8.52 5.78
CA GLY A 53 -2.15 8.89 7.18
C GLY A 53 -1.87 7.66 8.05
N GLY A 54 -2.63 6.58 7.90
CA GLY A 54 -2.41 5.34 8.64
C GLY A 54 -1.02 4.74 8.45
N PHE A 55 -0.48 4.80 7.22
CA PHE A 55 0.89 4.36 6.94
C PHE A 55 1.95 5.35 7.44
N LEU A 56 1.72 6.66 7.32
CA LEU A 56 2.64 7.70 7.83
C LEU A 56 2.78 7.63 9.36
N GLU A 57 1.67 7.44 10.06
CA GLU A 57 1.60 7.34 11.52
C GLU A 57 1.94 5.94 12.05
N ARG A 58 2.35 5.02 11.17
CA ARG A 58 2.69 3.62 11.49
C ARG A 58 1.57 2.87 12.23
N GLN A 59 0.32 3.29 12.06
CA GLN A 59 -0.86 2.60 12.61
C GLN A 59 -1.16 1.31 11.86
N ILE A 60 -0.75 1.25 10.59
CA ILE A 60 -0.80 0.06 9.74
C ILE A 60 0.55 -0.17 9.08
N GLY A 61 0.84 -1.44 8.77
CA GLY A 61 2.10 -1.86 8.16
C GLY A 61 1.87 -2.62 6.86
N ASN A 62 2.90 -2.65 6.00
CA ASN A 62 2.91 -3.48 4.79
C ASN A 62 4.29 -4.11 4.66
N VAL A 63 4.35 -5.43 4.46
CA VAL A 63 5.61 -6.17 4.50
C VAL A 63 5.76 -7.09 3.31
N GLN A 64 7.00 -7.26 2.86
CA GLN A 64 7.38 -8.36 1.98
C GLN A 64 8.03 -9.47 2.82
N MET A 65 7.45 -10.67 2.75
CA MET A 65 7.91 -11.83 3.50
C MET A 65 8.47 -12.88 2.54
N LEU A 66 9.73 -13.25 2.73
CA LEU A 66 10.32 -14.40 2.08
C LEU A 66 10.24 -15.61 3.02
N LEU A 67 9.50 -16.65 2.62
CA LEU A 67 9.34 -17.88 3.39
C LEU A 67 10.09 -19.03 2.72
N ALA A 68 10.76 -19.85 3.53
CA ALA A 68 11.49 -21.02 3.07
C ALA A 68 10.89 -22.33 3.61
N LYS A 69 10.88 -23.36 2.77
CA LYS A 69 10.55 -24.73 3.19
C LYS A 69 11.61 -25.29 4.14
N PRO A 70 11.28 -26.32 4.93
CA PRO A 70 12.28 -27.08 5.69
C PRO A 70 13.43 -27.55 4.79
N LEU A 71 14.63 -27.68 5.37
CA LEU A 71 15.87 -28.07 4.69
C LEU A 71 16.49 -27.05 3.73
N ASN A 72 15.92 -25.86 3.57
CA ASN A 72 16.61 -24.77 2.86
C ASN A 72 17.89 -24.38 3.63
N ARG A 73 19.06 -24.54 2.99
CA ARG A 73 20.39 -24.29 3.58
C ARG A 73 20.97 -22.92 3.26
N ARG A 74 20.28 -22.10 2.46
CA ARG A 74 20.73 -20.73 2.16
C ARG A 74 20.81 -19.90 3.45
N SER A 75 21.63 -18.86 3.46
CA SER A 75 21.59 -17.85 4.53
C SER A 75 20.39 -16.92 4.33
N SER A 76 19.83 -16.39 5.42
CA SER A 76 18.85 -15.31 5.35
C SER A 76 19.48 -14.09 4.69
N LEU A 77 18.69 -13.36 3.90
CA LEU A 77 19.10 -12.06 3.37
C LEU A 77 19.18 -11.08 4.56
N GLY A 78 20.37 -10.59 4.87
CA GLY A 78 20.56 -9.51 5.83
C GLY A 78 19.89 -8.22 5.34
N TYR A 79 19.58 -7.31 6.26
CA TYR A 79 19.25 -5.93 5.88
C TYR A 79 20.55 -5.31 5.34
N ALA A 80 20.54 -4.96 4.05
CA ALA A 80 21.52 -4.02 3.50
C ALA A 80 21.16 -2.61 3.94
#